data_AF-A0A5F1ZX50-F1
#
_entry.id   AF-A0A5F1ZX50-F1
#
_cell.length_a   1.000
_cell.length_b   1.000
_cell.length_c   1.000
_cell.angle_alpha   90.00
_cell.angle_beta   90.00
_cell.angle_gamma   90.00
#
_symmetry.space_group_name_H-M   'P 1'
#
loop_
_entity.id
_entity.type
_entity.pdbx_description
1 polymer ?
#
loop_
_entity_poly.entity_id
_entity_poly.type
_entity_poly.pdbx_seq_one_letter_code
_entity_poly.pdbx_strand_id
1 'polypeptide(L)' 'MDFSGSKMQLLTVTEFNEQEAELTRAQSKQLNCKGCGKQTPNLFQYDLCRDCLNQTFKRLIKVIDSIRK' A
#
# COMPACT_ATOMS: atom_id res chain seq x y z
N MET A 1 60.49 -3.58 10.61
CA MET A 1 59.44 -3.10 9.69
C MET A 1 58.36 -4.14 9.74
N ASP A 2 57.13 -3.78 10.10
CA ASP A 2 55.87 -4.45 9.74
C ASP A 2 54.73 -3.73 10.50
N PHE A 3 54.40 -2.53 10.04
CA PHE A 3 53.12 -1.89 10.31
C PHE A 3 52.21 -2.28 9.16
N SER A 4 51.24 -3.14 9.40
CA SER A 4 50.13 -3.29 8.46
C SER A 4 48.84 -3.41 9.25
N GLY A 5 48.26 -2.23 9.47
CA GLY A 5 46.98 -2.04 10.13
C GLY A 5 45.88 -2.87 9.48
N SER A 6 45.03 -3.41 10.32
CA SER A 6 43.81 -4.10 9.93
C SER A 6 43.00 -3.22 8.99
N LYS A 7 42.99 -3.64 7.73
CA LYS A 7 42.25 -3.09 6.60
C LYS A 7 40.76 -3.07 6.99
N MET A 8 40.24 -1.92 7.43
CA MET A 8 38.80 -1.72 7.52
C MET A 8 38.25 -1.93 6.11
N GLN A 9 37.55 -3.04 5.91
CA GLN A 9 36.82 -3.30 4.67
C GLN A 9 35.62 -2.36 4.66
N LEU A 10 35.75 -1.29 3.88
CA LEU A 10 34.67 -0.40 3.49
C LEU A 10 33.74 -1.20 2.55
N LEU A 11 32.88 -2.05 3.13
CA LEU A 11 31.80 -2.71 2.38
C LEU A 11 30.79 -1.63 1.94
N THR A 12 30.97 -1.18 0.71
CA THR A 12 29.90 -1.02 -0.29
C THR A 12 28.60 -0.37 0.18
N VAL A 13 28.66 0.94 0.46
CA VAL A 13 27.48 1.85 0.52
C VAL A 13 26.65 1.80 -0.78
N THR A 14 27.19 1.24 -1.86
CA THR A 14 26.56 1.12 -3.17
C THR A 14 25.49 0.04 -3.28
N GLU A 15 25.37 -0.91 -2.35
CA GLU A 15 24.34 -1.97 -2.40
C GLU A 15 23.02 -1.57 -1.72
N PHE A 16 23.02 -0.50 -0.91
CA PHE A 16 21.79 0.00 -0.28
C PHE A 16 20.91 0.85 -1.21
N ASN A 17 21.45 1.32 -2.34
CA ASN A 17 20.75 2.25 -3.22
C ASN A 17 19.83 1.59 -4.26
N GLU A 18 19.94 0.27 -4.47
CA GLU A 18 19.08 -0.45 -5.42
C GLU A 18 17.75 -0.90 -4.79
N GLN A 19 17.70 -1.13 -3.47
CA GLN A 19 16.46 -1.50 -2.78
C GLN A 19 15.45 -0.34 -2.66
N GLU A 20 15.92 0.90 -2.50
CA GLU A 20 15.01 2.06 -2.40
C GLU A 20 14.33 2.40 -3.74
N ALA A 21 14.94 2.03 -4.87
CA ALA A 21 14.38 2.23 -6.20
C ALA A 21 13.22 1.26 -6.53
N GLU A 22 13.21 0.07 -5.93
CA GLU A 22 12.08 -0.87 -6.08
C GLU A 22 10.91 -0.52 -5.15
N LEU A 23 11.18 0.02 -3.96
CA LEU A 23 10.17 0.57 -3.06
C LEU A 23 9.48 1.81 -3.63
N THR A 24 10.20 2.64 -4.37
CA THR A 24 9.62 3.81 -5.07
C THR A 24 8.92 3.45 -6.38
N ARG A 25 9.16 2.28 -6.98
CA ARG A 25 8.35 1.77 -8.13
C ARG A 25 7.00 1.17 -7.74
N ALA A 26 6.72 1.03 -6.44
CA ALA A 26 5.35 0.99 -5.93
C ALA A 26 4.64 2.37 -6.04
N GLN A 27 5.24 3.32 -6.76
CA GLN A 27 4.60 4.51 -7.34
C GLN A 27 3.22 4.18 -7.90
N SER A 28 2.22 4.49 -7.07
CA SER A 28 0.99 5.17 -7.48
C SER A 28 0.27 4.58 -8.69
N LYS A 29 0.09 3.25 -8.73
CA LYS A 29 -1.02 2.70 -9.52
C LYS A 29 -2.31 3.19 -8.88
N GLN A 30 -2.80 4.32 -9.35
CA GLN A 30 -4.13 4.78 -9.02
C GLN A 30 -5.12 3.80 -9.64
N LEU A 31 -5.88 3.14 -8.78
CA LEU A 31 -6.86 2.14 -9.17
C LEU A 31 -8.24 2.80 -9.27
N ASN A 32 -9.05 2.40 -10.24
CA ASN A 32 -10.38 2.97 -10.41
C ASN A 32 -11.41 2.19 -9.59
N CYS A 33 -12.11 2.89 -8.70
CA CYS A 33 -13.23 2.32 -7.97
C CYS A 33 -14.39 1.99 -8.91
N LYS A 34 -14.89 0.76 -8.89
CA LYS A 34 -16.07 0.35 -9.70
C LYS A 34 -17.37 1.06 -9.31
N GLY A 35 -17.47 1.55 -8.07
CA GLY A 35 -18.69 2.19 -7.56
C GLY A 35 -18.83 3.66 -7.93
N CYS A 36 -17.74 4.42 -7.94
CA CYS A 36 -17.76 5.88 -8.17
C CYS A 36 -16.81 6.36 -9.27
N GLY A 37 -16.02 5.47 -9.86
CA GLY A 37 -15.04 5.80 -10.89
C GLY A 37 -13.83 6.61 -10.41
N LYS A 38 -13.77 6.96 -9.11
CA LYS A 38 -12.64 7.72 -8.55
C LYS A 38 -11.37 6.86 -8.54
N GLN A 39 -10.28 7.51 -8.90
CA GLN A 39 -8.93 6.98 -8.76
C GLN A 39 -8.52 7.02 -7.29
N THR A 40 -8.15 5.87 -6.73
CA THR A 40 -7.70 5.74 -5.34
C THR A 40 -6.42 4.91 -5.27
N PRO A 41 -5.53 5.21 -4.31
CA PRO A 41 -4.27 4.46 -4.18
C PRO A 41 -4.52 3.01 -3.77
N ASN A 42 -5.61 2.76 -3.02
CA ASN A 42 -6.00 1.45 -2.55
C ASN A 42 -7.46 1.18 -2.91
N LEU A 43 -7.75 -0.03 -3.37
CA LEU A 43 -9.10 -0.57 -3.46
C LEU A 43 -9.31 -1.64 -2.38
N PHE A 44 -10.56 -1.79 -1.98
CA PHE A 44 -11.00 -2.82 -1.05
C PHE A 44 -11.82 -3.87 -1.79
N GLN A 45 -12.49 -4.74 -1.04
CA GLN A 45 -13.36 -5.80 -1.58
C GLN A 45 -14.34 -5.24 -2.63
N TYR A 46 -14.54 -6.02 -3.71
CA TYR A 46 -15.35 -5.66 -4.88
C TYR A 46 -14.81 -4.50 -5.73
N ASP A 47 -13.51 -4.22 -5.67
CA ASP A 47 -12.87 -3.10 -6.37
C ASP A 47 -13.51 -1.75 -6.00
N LEU A 48 -13.93 -1.60 -4.75
CA LEU A 48 -14.56 -0.39 -4.23
C LEU A 48 -13.56 0.42 -3.39
N CYS A 49 -13.68 1.75 -3.47
CA CYS A 49 -13.03 2.63 -2.51
C CYS A 49 -13.74 2.55 -1.14
N ARG A 50 -13.07 3.08 -0.11
CA ARG A 50 -13.56 3.09 1.27
C ARG A 50 -14.98 3.64 1.40
N ASP A 51 -15.30 4.71 0.66
CA ASP A 51 -16.60 5.36 0.74
C ASP A 51 -17.72 4.53 0.12
N CYS A 52 -17.49 3.96 -1.07
CA CYS A 52 -18.46 3.08 -1.73
C CYS A 52 -18.71 1.81 -0.91
N LEU A 53 -17.65 1.25 -0.34
CA LEU A 53 -17.77 0.11 0.55
C LEU A 53 -18.59 0.47 1.81
N ASN A 54 -18.31 1.61 2.43
CA ASN A 54 -19.06 2.09 3.60
C ASN A 54 -20.55 2.33 3.31
N GLN A 55 -20.89 2.87 2.14
CA GLN A 55 -22.30 3.04 1.76
C GLN A 55 -23.03 1.71 1.64
N THR A 56 -22.36 0.71 1.09
CA THR A 56 -22.90 -0.65 0.96
C THR A 56 -23.18 -1.26 2.33
N PHE A 57 -22.22 -1.17 3.26
CA PHE A 57 -22.43 -1.63 4.64
C PHE A 57 -23.55 -0.87 5.36
N LYS A 58 -23.65 0.46 5.20
CA LYS A 58 -24.74 1.24 5.81
C LYS A 58 -26.13 0.78 5.36
N ARG A 59 -26.29 0.36 4.10
CA ARG A 59 -27.57 -0.21 3.61
C ARG A 59 -27.87 -1.54 4.27
N LEU A 60 -26.87 -2.42 4.38
CA LEU A 60 -27.02 -3.73 5.03
C LEU A 60 -27.42 -3.59 6.50
N ILE A 61 -26.80 -2.67 7.25
CA ILE A 61 -27.13 -2.43 8.67
C ILE A 61 -28.61 -2.08 8.82
N LYS A 62 -29.14 -1.18 7.98
CA LYS A 62 -30.57 -0.80 8.02
C LYS A 62 -31.50 -1.99 7.76
N VAL A 63 -31.16 -2.87 6.83
CA VAL A 63 -31.95 -4.07 6.53
C VAL A 63 -31.91 -5.02 7.73
N ILE A 64 -30.75 -5.26 8.33
CA ILE A 64 -30.61 -6.11 9.51
C ILE A 64 -31.44 -5.55 10.67
N ASP A 65 -31.34 -4.25 10.94
CA ASP A 65 -32.11 -3.61 12.01
C ASP A 65 -33.62 -3.65 11.75
N SER A 66 -34.06 -3.66 10.50
CA SER A 66 -35.49 -3.79 10.16
C SER A 66 -36.08 -5.18 10.46
N ILE A 67 -35.24 -6.23 10.46
CA ILE A 67 -35.64 -7.61 10.72
C ILE A 67 -35.57 -7.94 12.22
N ARG A 68 -34.79 -7.19 12.99
CA ARG A 68 -34.59 -7.39 14.43
C ARG A 68 -35.80 -6.99 15.30
N LYS A 69 -36.93 -6.63 14.69
CA LYS A 69 -38.15 -6.17 15.35
C LYS A 69 -39.11 -7.32 15.63
#